data_AF-A0A9N9PGG2-F1
#
_entry.id   AF-A0A9N9PGG2-F1
#
_cell.length_a   1.000
_cell.length_b   1.000
_cell.length_c   1.000
_cell.angle_alpha   90.00
_cell.angle_beta   90.00
_cell.angle_gamma   90.00
#
_symmetry.space_group_name_H-M   'P 1'
#
loop_
_entity.id
_entity.type
_entity.pdbx_description
1 polymer ?
#
loop_
_entity_poly.entity_id
_entity_poly.type
_entity_poly.pdbx_seq_one_letter_code
_entity_poly.pdbx_strand_id
1 'polypeptide(L)'
;VTGLAPHSSKHACSKCTRVFSCFSGTSKLDYSNYIQEDPPLTNAEHRRIALQYKVSDSTTQKKLFQQHGIRWTCLLELPYIDIPRFTTIDPMHNIFLGTSKRIVQHAWMNDNLPKLGIKQLREIQIRIDSIPLPVDMG
;
A
#
# COMPACT_ATOMS: atom_id res chain seq x y z
N VAL A 1 -8.22 10.94 7.39
CA VAL A 1 -8.53 10.08 6.21
C VAL A 1 -8.02 10.78 4.96
N THR A 2 -7.00 10.23 4.31
CA THR A 2 -6.25 10.87 3.20
C THR A 2 -7.00 10.87 1.85
N GLY A 3 -8.23 10.34 1.81
CA GLY A 3 -9.04 10.27 0.58
C GLY A 3 -8.69 9.08 -0.33
N LEU A 4 -7.76 8.22 0.09
CA LEU A 4 -7.33 7.06 -0.68
C LEU A 4 -8.25 5.84 -0.46
N ALA A 5 -8.19 4.90 -1.41
CA ALA A 5 -8.97 3.68 -1.38
C ALA A 5 -8.58 2.80 -0.18
N PRO A 6 -9.54 2.04 0.39
CA PRO A 6 -9.27 1.17 1.52
C PRO A 6 -8.42 -0.05 1.10
N HIS A 7 -7.91 -0.77 2.10
CA HIS A 7 -7.11 -2.00 1.91
C HIS A 7 -7.85 -3.12 1.15
N SER A 8 -9.19 -3.09 1.11
CA SER A 8 -10.03 -4.06 0.39
C SER A 8 -10.29 -3.68 -1.07
N SER A 9 -9.73 -2.56 -1.54
CA SER A 9 -9.88 -2.13 -2.93
C SER A 9 -8.93 -2.88 -3.87
N LYS A 10 -9.14 -2.71 -5.18
CA LYS A 10 -8.23 -3.24 -6.20
C LYS A 10 -6.93 -2.45 -6.32
N HIS A 11 -6.81 -1.30 -5.65
CA HIS A 11 -5.61 -0.46 -5.72
C HIS A 11 -4.52 -1.03 -4.82
N ALA A 12 -3.30 -1.15 -5.35
CA ALA A 12 -2.22 -1.84 -4.67
C ALA A 12 -1.68 -1.08 -3.46
N CYS A 13 -1.48 0.24 -3.60
CA CYS A 13 -0.84 1.06 -2.59
C CYS A 13 -1.25 2.53 -2.68
N SER A 14 -0.91 3.31 -1.65
CA SER A 14 -1.14 4.76 -1.60
C SER A 14 -0.17 5.59 -2.47
N LYS A 15 0.91 4.96 -2.95
CA LYS A 15 2.05 5.64 -3.59
C LYS A 15 2.18 5.36 -5.09
N CYS A 16 1.40 4.43 -5.62
CA CYS A 16 1.53 3.87 -6.96
C CYS A 16 0.17 3.90 -7.65
N THR A 17 0.16 3.90 -8.98
CA THR A 17 -1.08 3.86 -9.76
C THR A 17 -1.58 2.46 -10.07
N ARG A 18 -0.98 1.42 -9.45
CA ARG A 18 -1.29 0.01 -9.77
C ARG A 18 -2.67 -0.39 -9.30
N VAL A 19 -3.37 -1.11 -10.19
CA VAL A 19 -4.64 -1.78 -9.93
C VAL A 19 -4.50 -3.26 -10.23
N PHE A 20 -4.89 -4.11 -9.29
CA PHE A 20 -4.91 -5.56 -9.45
C PHE A 20 -6.21 -6.05 -10.08
N SER A 21 -6.09 -7.04 -10.97
CA SER A 21 -7.22 -7.84 -11.43
C SER A 21 -7.68 -8.80 -10.33
N CYS A 22 -8.91 -9.29 -10.44
CA CYS A 22 -9.36 -10.44 -9.66
C CYS A 22 -9.17 -11.71 -10.48
N PHE A 23 -8.96 -12.86 -9.84
CA PHE A 23 -9.02 -14.15 -10.54
C PHE A 23 -10.42 -14.35 -11.13
N SER A 24 -10.50 -14.89 -12.35
CA SER A 24 -11.74 -15.16 -13.06
C SER A 24 -12.76 -15.88 -12.17
N GLY A 25 -13.94 -15.28 -12.00
CA GLY A 25 -15.03 -15.85 -11.19
C GLY A 25 -14.88 -15.69 -9.67
N THR A 26 -13.86 -14.96 -9.17
CA THR A 26 -13.67 -14.73 -7.73
C THR A 26 -13.48 -13.24 -7.41
N SER A 27 -13.66 -12.86 -6.14
CA SER A 27 -13.29 -11.54 -5.61
C SER A 27 -11.83 -11.44 -5.17
N LYS A 28 -11.06 -12.53 -5.27
CA LYS A 28 -9.68 -12.59 -4.82
C LYS A 28 -8.77 -11.85 -5.80
N LEU A 29 -7.97 -10.93 -5.29
CA LEU A 29 -7.00 -10.18 -6.09
C LEU A 29 -5.87 -11.09 -6.58
N ASP A 30 -5.47 -10.89 -7.82
CA ASP A 30 -4.32 -11.52 -8.45
C ASP A 30 -3.10 -10.59 -8.35
N TYR A 31 -2.13 -11.02 -7.54
CA TYR A 31 -0.89 -10.28 -7.26
C TYR A 31 0.30 -10.72 -8.14
N SER A 32 0.08 -11.60 -9.12
CA SER A 32 1.14 -12.14 -9.99
C SER A 32 1.94 -11.06 -10.72
N ASN A 33 1.28 -9.96 -11.08
CA ASN A 33 1.87 -8.85 -11.83
C ASN A 33 2.64 -7.82 -10.97
N TYR A 34 2.90 -8.10 -9.68
CA TYR A 34 3.57 -7.16 -8.77
C TYR A 34 5.09 -7.00 -9.02
N ILE A 35 5.64 -7.62 -10.07
CA ILE A 35 7.09 -7.65 -10.33
C ILE A 35 7.56 -6.41 -11.12
N GLN A 36 6.63 -5.59 -11.62
CA GLN A 36 6.95 -4.48 -12.52
C GLN A 36 6.98 -3.15 -11.76
N GLU A 37 8.00 -2.33 -12.00
CA GLU A 37 8.08 -0.97 -11.43
C GLU A 37 6.93 -0.11 -11.95
N ASP A 38 5.96 0.16 -11.09
CA ASP A 38 4.84 1.02 -11.41
C ASP A 38 5.19 2.50 -11.35
N PRO A 39 4.59 3.33 -12.21
CA PRO A 39 4.70 4.77 -12.09
C PRO A 39 4.25 5.23 -10.69
N PRO A 40 5.04 6.09 -10.02
CA PRO A 40 4.64 6.66 -8.75
C PRO A 40 3.44 7.59 -8.95
N LEU A 41 2.51 7.58 -8.00
CA LEU A 41 1.44 8.55 -7.90
C LEU A 41 2.03 9.88 -7.43
N THR A 42 2.08 10.87 -8.32
CA THR A 42 2.59 12.19 -7.98
C THR A 42 1.55 13.01 -7.21
N ASN A 43 2.00 13.97 -6.38
CA ASN A 43 1.11 14.88 -5.66
C ASN A 43 0.22 15.70 -6.63
N ALA A 44 0.80 16.14 -7.75
CA ALA A 44 0.07 16.88 -8.78
C ALA A 44 -1.07 16.03 -9.36
N GLU A 45 -0.80 14.77 -9.69
CA GLU A 45 -1.82 13.87 -10.24
C GLU A 45 -2.90 13.55 -9.22
N HIS A 46 -2.51 13.27 -7.96
CA HIS A 46 -3.46 13.07 -6.87
C HIS A 46 -4.39 14.27 -6.69
N ARG A 47 -3.84 15.49 -6.64
CA ARG A 47 -4.62 16.73 -6.51
C ARG A 47 -5.55 16.95 -7.70
N ARG A 48 -5.08 16.71 -8.92
CA ARG A 48 -5.88 16.84 -10.14
C ARG A 48 -7.11 15.92 -10.09
N ILE A 49 -6.91 14.64 -9.78
CA ILE A 49 -8.01 13.66 -9.69
C ILE A 49 -8.95 13.99 -8.54
N ALA A 50 -8.43 14.38 -7.38
CA ALA A 50 -9.24 14.72 -6.23
C ALA A 50 -10.08 15.99 -6.44
N LEU A 51 -9.54 17.00 -7.13
CA LEU A 51 -10.31 18.19 -7.51
C LEU A 51 -11.39 17.85 -8.54
N GLN A 52 -11.07 17.01 -9.52
CA GLN A 52 -12.06 16.50 -10.48
C GLN A 52 -13.18 15.76 -9.75
N TYR A 53 -12.85 14.94 -8.74
CA TYR A 53 -13.83 14.28 -7.88
C TYR A 53 -14.72 15.28 -7.12
N LYS A 54 -14.15 16.36 -6.57
CA LYS A 54 -14.88 17.39 -5.81
C LYS A 54 -15.98 18.07 -6.63
N VAL A 55 -15.69 18.39 -7.89
CA VAL A 55 -16.61 19.12 -8.78
C VAL A 55 -17.55 18.22 -9.57
N SER A 56 -17.38 16.90 -9.49
CA SER A 56 -18.16 15.91 -10.24
C SER A 56 -19.48 15.57 -9.57
N ASP A 57 -20.46 15.13 -10.37
CA ASP A 57 -21.71 14.54 -9.88
C ASP A 57 -21.48 13.14 -9.28
N SER A 58 -22.47 12.64 -8.53
CA SER A 58 -22.41 11.36 -7.82
C SER A 58 -22.08 10.15 -8.71
N THR A 59 -22.47 10.16 -9.98
CA THR A 59 -22.19 9.06 -10.91
C THR A 59 -20.72 9.12 -11.35
N THR A 60 -20.25 10.31 -11.71
CA THR A 60 -18.86 10.53 -12.11
C THR A 60 -17.89 10.32 -10.95
N GLN A 61 -18.26 10.72 -9.74
CA GLN A 61 -17.49 10.43 -8.52
C GLN A 61 -17.27 8.94 -8.31
N LYS A 62 -18.31 8.11 -8.49
CA LYS A 62 -18.17 6.65 -8.39
C LYS A 62 -17.20 6.10 -9.43
N LYS A 63 -17.27 6.58 -10.68
CA LYS A 63 -16.36 6.18 -11.76
C LYS A 63 -14.91 6.58 -11.46
N LEU A 64 -14.68 7.83 -11.06
CA LEU A 64 -13.35 8.33 -10.68
C LEU A 64 -12.76 7.55 -9.52
N PHE A 65 -13.56 7.24 -8.50
CA PHE A 65 -13.11 6.43 -7.37
C PHE A 65 -12.80 4.98 -7.79
N GLN A 66 -13.59 4.37 -8.67
CA GLN A 66 -13.30 3.02 -9.18
C GLN A 66 -12.04 2.97 -10.05
N GLN A 67 -11.78 4.04 -10.82
CA GLN A 67 -10.64 4.10 -11.73
C GLN A 67 -9.33 4.42 -11.00
N HIS A 68 -9.35 5.38 -10.07
CA HIS A 68 -8.14 5.92 -9.45
C HIS A 68 -8.02 5.61 -7.96
N GLY A 69 -9.10 5.23 -7.28
CA GLY A 69 -9.09 4.99 -5.85
C GLY A 69 -8.91 6.26 -5.02
N ILE A 70 -9.17 7.44 -5.60
CA ILE A 70 -8.92 8.74 -4.96
C ILE A 70 -10.26 9.46 -4.76
N ARG A 71 -10.41 10.09 -3.59
CA ARG A 71 -11.51 10.96 -3.20
C ARG A 71 -10.97 12.31 -2.77
N TRP A 72 -11.82 13.33 -2.85
CA TRP A 72 -11.49 14.61 -2.27
C TRP A 72 -11.45 14.54 -0.73
N THR A 73 -10.52 15.27 -0.14
CA THR A 73 -10.41 15.49 1.31
C THR A 73 -10.02 16.94 1.55
N CYS A 74 -10.50 17.53 2.65
CA CYS A 74 -10.18 18.90 3.04
C CYS A 74 -8.68 19.12 3.27
N LEU A 75 -7.93 18.06 3.57
CA LEU A 75 -6.46 18.12 3.70
C LEU A 75 -5.77 18.66 2.44
N LEU A 76 -6.37 18.52 1.26
CA LEU A 76 -5.79 19.04 0.01
C LEU A 76 -5.85 20.57 -0.11
N GLU A 77 -6.63 21.25 0.74
CA GLU A 77 -6.66 22.72 0.80
C GLU A 77 -5.35 23.28 1.39
N LEU A 78 -4.60 22.46 2.13
CA LEU A 78 -3.31 22.83 2.67
C LEU A 78 -2.23 22.72 1.57
N PRO A 79 -1.50 23.80 1.24
CA PRO A 79 -0.57 23.81 0.10
C PRO A 79 0.65 22.91 0.32
N TYR A 80 1.04 22.69 1.57
CA TYR A 80 2.19 21.87 1.93
C TYR A 80 1.90 20.37 1.96
N ILE A 81 0.63 19.95 1.93
CA ILE A 81 0.29 18.53 2.02
C ILE A 81 0.60 17.81 0.70
N ASP A 82 1.38 16.75 0.81
CA ASP A 82 1.62 15.75 -0.23
C ASP A 82 1.05 14.41 0.26
N ILE A 83 -0.14 14.05 -0.21
CA ILE A 83 -0.86 12.85 0.26
C ILE A 83 -0.09 11.55 -0.06
N PRO A 84 0.36 11.29 -1.29
CA PRO A 84 1.17 10.11 -1.59
C PRO A 84 2.43 9.99 -0.70
N ARG A 85 3.09 11.11 -0.39
CA ARG A 85 4.28 11.12 0.46
C ARG A 85 3.97 10.96 1.95
N PHE A 86 2.96 11.65 2.46
CA PHE A 86 2.63 11.72 3.89
C PHE A 86 1.64 10.65 4.36
N THR A 87 1.09 9.85 3.44
CA THR A 87 0.35 8.64 3.84
C THR A 87 1.35 7.59 4.31
N THR A 88 1.69 7.65 5.60
CA THR A 88 2.51 6.65 6.27
C THR A 88 1.69 5.39 6.54
N ILE A 89 2.20 4.24 6.11
CA ILE A 89 1.72 2.95 6.58
C ILE A 89 2.21 2.85 8.02
N ASP A 90 1.32 2.84 9.01
CA ASP A 90 1.69 2.68 10.43
C ASP A 90 2.36 1.31 10.62
N PRO A 91 3.70 1.26 10.71
CA PRO A 91 4.39 -0.01 10.79
C PRO A 91 4.26 -0.58 12.21
N MET A 92 4.14 0.28 13.23
CA MET A 92 4.05 -0.14 14.62
C MET A 92 2.77 -0.94 14.84
N HIS A 93 1.63 -0.42 14.39
CA HIS A 93 0.36 -1.14 14.50
C HIS A 93 0.40 -2.50 13.79
N ASN A 94 0.99 -2.55 12.59
CA ASN A 94 1.12 -3.80 11.83
C ASN A 94 2.03 -4.83 12.52
N ILE A 95 3.10 -4.37 13.19
CA ILE A 95 3.97 -5.20 14.01
C ILE A 95 3.21 -5.73 15.23
N PHE A 96 2.49 -4.87 15.96
CA PHE A 96 1.71 -5.26 17.14
C PHE A 96 0.54 -6.20 16.82
N LEU A 97 -0.12 -6.03 15.67
CA LEU A 97 -1.15 -6.94 15.17
C LEU A 97 -0.58 -8.31 14.74
N GLY A 98 0.74 -8.49 14.73
CA GLY A 98 1.37 -9.74 14.31
C GLY A 98 1.30 -9.97 12.79
N THR A 99 1.02 -8.93 12.00
CA THR A 99 0.94 -9.05 10.53
C THR A 99 2.29 -9.46 9.95
N SER A 100 3.38 -8.90 10.46
CA SER A 100 4.75 -9.28 10.09
C SER A 100 5.02 -10.77 10.35
N LYS A 101 4.65 -11.27 11.52
CA LYS A 101 4.77 -12.70 11.86
C LYS A 101 3.97 -13.57 10.90
N ARG A 102 2.73 -13.19 10.59
CA ARG A 102 1.85 -13.92 9.68
C ARG A 102 2.42 -14.00 8.26
N ILE A 103 3.01 -12.92 7.76
CA ILE A 103 3.68 -12.89 6.44
C ILE A 103 4.85 -13.87 6.41
N VAL A 104 5.74 -13.81 7.41
CA VAL A 104 6.91 -14.70 7.47
C VAL A 104 6.44 -16.17 7.51
N GLN A 105 5.52 -16.51 8.39
CA GLN A 105 5.09 -17.89 8.60
C GLN A 105 4.26 -18.45 7.43
N HIS A 106 3.28 -17.69 6.92
CA HIS A 106 2.28 -18.23 5.98
C HIS A 106 2.49 -17.83 4.52
N ALA A 107 3.22 -16.75 4.24
CA ALA A 107 3.49 -16.32 2.87
C ALA A 107 4.91 -16.70 2.43
N TRP A 108 5.90 -16.58 3.32
CA TRP A 108 7.30 -16.81 2.96
C TRP A 108 7.77 -18.23 3.29
N MET A 109 7.37 -18.77 4.44
CA MET A 109 7.71 -20.13 4.88
C MET A 109 6.60 -21.15 4.61
N ASN A 110 5.66 -20.84 3.70
CA ASN A 110 4.54 -21.73 3.42
C ASN A 110 5.02 -23.13 2.99
N ASP A 111 4.54 -24.17 3.65
CA ASP A 111 4.95 -25.56 3.41
C ASP A 111 4.72 -26.03 1.96
N ASN A 112 3.74 -25.44 1.27
CA ASN A 112 3.42 -25.82 -0.11
C ASN A 112 4.33 -25.16 -1.16
N LEU A 113 4.89 -23.97 -0.87
CA LEU A 113 5.74 -23.24 -1.80
C LEU A 113 6.65 -22.26 -1.05
N PRO A 114 7.70 -22.74 -0.36
CA PRO A 114 8.53 -21.91 0.49
C PRO A 114 9.35 -20.93 -0.37
N LYS A 115 9.15 -19.62 -0.15
CA LYS A 115 9.97 -18.55 -0.75
C LYS A 115 11.25 -18.29 0.03
N LEU A 116 11.25 -18.59 1.34
CA LEU A 116 12.42 -18.50 2.19
C LEU A 116 12.69 -19.82 2.92
N GLY A 117 13.95 -20.23 2.95
CA GLY A 117 14.45 -21.35 3.74
C GLY A 117 15.18 -20.91 5.02
N ILE A 118 15.44 -21.86 5.91
CA ILE A 118 16.10 -21.63 7.22
C ILE A 118 17.46 -20.92 7.07
N LYS A 119 18.24 -21.25 6.03
CA LYS A 119 19.54 -20.61 5.76
C LYS A 119 19.39 -19.10 5.50
N GLN A 120 18.39 -18.70 4.72
CA GLN A 120 18.12 -17.28 4.42
C GLN A 120 17.62 -16.54 5.65
N LEU A 121 16.84 -17.20 6.52
CA LEU A 121 16.40 -16.59 7.79
C LEU A 121 17.59 -16.33 8.72
N ARG A 122 18.56 -17.24 8.78
CA ARG A 122 19.80 -17.03 9.54
C ARG A 122 20.60 -15.83 9.02
N GLU A 123 20.72 -15.73 7.69
CA GLU A 123 21.37 -14.58 7.03
C GLU A 123 20.63 -13.26 7.36
N ILE A 124 19.30 -13.26 7.32
CA ILE A 124 18.49 -12.10 7.70
C ILE A 124 18.71 -11.73 9.16
N GLN A 125 18.74 -12.70 10.08
CA GLN A 125 18.99 -12.45 11.50
C GLN A 125 20.35 -11.79 11.72
N ILE A 126 21.41 -12.33 11.12
CA ILE A 126 22.77 -11.76 11.20
C ILE A 126 22.77 -10.30 10.72
N ARG A 127 22.05 -10.00 9.63
CA ARG A 127 21.94 -8.63 9.12
C ARG A 127 21.17 -7.72 10.07
N ILE A 128 20.06 -8.18 10.64
CA ILE A 128 19.27 -7.41 11.60
C ILE A 128 20.13 -7.07 12.83
N ASP A 129 20.87 -8.04 13.35
CA ASP A 129 21.73 -7.86 14.53
C ASP A 129 22.87 -6.86 14.26
N SER A 130 23.28 -6.69 13.00
CA SER A 130 24.31 -5.73 12.59
C SER A 130 23.80 -4.29 12.42
N ILE A 131 22.48 -4.06 12.40
CA ILE A 131 21.92 -2.72 12.26
C ILE A 131 22.00 -2.03 13.64
N PRO A 132 22.74 -0.90 13.75
CA PRO A 132 22.81 -0.18 15.01
C PRO A 132 21.42 0.35 15.37
N LEU A 133 20.97 0.04 16.59
CA LEU A 133 19.76 0.63 17.14
C LEU A 133 20.00 2.14 17.34
N PRO A 134 19.07 3.02 16.90
CA PRO A 134 19.16 4.44 17.23
C PRO A 134 19.16 4.59 18.75
N VAL A 135 20.10 5.36 19.26
CA VAL A 135 20.33 5.55 20.71
C VAL A 135 19.11 6.16 21.42
N ASP A 136 18.19 6.76 20.65
CA ASP A 136 16.99 7.47 21.12
C ASP A 136 15.70 6.61 21.09
N MET A 137 15.78 5.30 20.89
CA MET A 137 14.63 4.39 21.03
C MET A 137 14.59 3.76 22.43
N GLY A 138 14.46 4.61 23.46
CA GLY A 138 14.29 4.27 24.87
C GLY A 138 13.50 5.33 25.61
#